data_AF-A0A1I0EV03-F1
#
_entry.id   AF-A0A1I0EV03-F1
#
_cell.length_a   1.000
_cell.length_b   1.000
_cell.length_c   1.000
_cell.angle_alpha   90.00
_cell.angle_beta   90.00
_cell.angle_gamma   90.00
#
_symmetry.space_group_name_H-M   'P 1'
#
loop_
_entity.id
_entity.type
_entity.pdbx_description
1 polymer ?
#
loop_
_entity_poly.entity_id
_entity_poly.type
_entity_poly.pdbx_seq_one_letter_code
_entity_poly.pdbx_strand_id
1 'polypeptide(L)'
;MSALDGGRRVSAPAAPRTGDPDGGGWRGWVARRPVTAFLLVALPLGWVVLGVPALMYHGLLPGGRVPVELFALALTVLVMLPAAVWVVSVAEGRAGVRRLFGRTFRWRFGAGWWVAVLFAVPVGTVVLGALSGRSLQTADLPSVLLSGTLAALLPLFLVNLWEETVWAGFVQVHLERRHGLVAAAALTGVAFAAIHVPMSFAKEFTASSVLAELGIVLAIALPFRLLAGIVLRGTAGSVLAVAVLHAAWNAGNGEGSVVDDLLSGGQPVLLAVLALVLLAAVTAPLVRGRGTTEQQETGTRSVPVR
;
A
#
# COMPACT_ATOMS: atom_id res chain seq x y z
N MET A 1 63.21 -50.43 -11.35
CA MET A 1 61.83 -50.37 -11.90
C MET A 1 60.91 -50.07 -10.72
N SER A 2 60.65 -48.80 -10.42
CA SER A 2 59.54 -47.98 -10.94
C SER A 2 58.19 -48.68 -10.69
N ALA A 3 57.39 -48.26 -9.71
CA ALA A 3 56.21 -47.39 -9.87
C ALA A 3 55.24 -47.80 -8.72
N LEU A 4 54.42 -47.02 -8.03
CA LEU A 4 54.02 -45.62 -8.08
C LEU A 4 53.42 -45.26 -6.71
N ASP A 5 53.82 -44.10 -6.21
CA ASP A 5 53.26 -43.36 -5.09
C ASP A 5 51.86 -42.84 -5.48
N GLY A 6 50.84 -43.21 -4.70
CA GLY A 6 49.43 -42.99 -5.01
C GLY A 6 48.68 -42.23 -3.92
N GLY A 7 49.33 -41.25 -3.29
CA GLY A 7 48.70 -40.33 -2.35
C GLY A 7 47.59 -39.50 -3.01
N ARG A 8 46.34 -39.99 -2.94
CA ARG A 8 45.14 -39.19 -3.23
C ARG A 8 45.07 -38.02 -2.23
N ARG A 9 45.59 -36.86 -2.63
CA ARG A 9 45.25 -35.60 -1.98
C ARG A 9 43.77 -35.36 -2.21
N VAL A 10 42.98 -35.49 -1.15
CA VAL A 10 41.60 -35.00 -1.13
C VAL A 10 41.69 -33.48 -1.24
N SER A 11 41.33 -32.95 -2.41
CA SER A 11 41.21 -31.51 -2.62
C SER A 11 40.20 -30.96 -1.62
N ALA A 12 40.68 -30.11 -0.70
CA ALA A 12 39.81 -29.38 0.21
C ALA A 12 38.75 -28.61 -0.61
N PRO A 13 37.50 -28.47 -0.12
CA PRO A 13 36.52 -27.61 -0.77
C PRO A 13 37.13 -26.22 -0.90
N ALA A 14 37.14 -25.69 -2.12
CA ALA A 14 37.55 -24.32 -2.37
C ALA A 14 36.72 -23.40 -1.44
N ALA A 15 37.42 -22.65 -0.58
CA ALA A 15 36.81 -21.61 0.22
C ALA A 15 35.95 -20.72 -0.69
N PRO A 16 34.78 -20.22 -0.23
CA PRO A 16 34.01 -19.27 -0.99
C PRO A 16 34.92 -18.14 -1.44
N ARG A 17 34.94 -17.85 -2.74
CA ARG A 17 35.62 -16.67 -3.27
C ARG A 17 35.04 -15.44 -2.55
N THR A 18 35.75 -14.95 -1.56
CA THR A 18 35.56 -13.63 -0.98
C THR A 18 36.04 -12.62 -2.01
N GLY A 19 35.12 -12.15 -2.83
CA GLY A 19 35.29 -11.02 -3.74
C GLY A 19 33.88 -10.62 -4.18
N ASP A 20 33.30 -9.53 -3.69
CA ASP A 20 33.86 -8.18 -3.71
C ASP A 20 33.38 -7.35 -2.49
N PRO A 21 34.26 -6.66 -1.73
CA PRO A 21 33.89 -5.73 -0.66
C PRO A 21 33.22 -4.42 -1.11
N ASP A 22 33.08 -4.12 -2.41
CA ASP A 22 32.75 -2.77 -2.86
C ASP A 22 31.30 -2.60 -3.35
N GLY A 23 30.35 -2.53 -2.41
CA GLY A 23 28.99 -2.02 -2.63
C GLY A 23 28.93 -0.49 -2.88
N GLY A 24 29.93 0.07 -3.57
CA GLY A 24 30.19 1.51 -3.72
C GLY A 24 29.46 2.22 -4.87
N GLY A 25 28.69 1.51 -5.69
CA GLY A 25 27.94 2.08 -6.81
C GLY A 25 26.48 2.39 -6.52
N TRP A 26 25.76 2.89 -7.54
CA TRP A 26 24.33 3.21 -7.48
C TRP A 26 23.47 2.03 -6.96
N ARG A 27 23.82 0.77 -7.32
CA ARG A 27 23.14 -0.43 -6.81
C ARG A 27 23.25 -0.58 -5.30
N GLY A 28 24.43 -0.32 -4.74
CA GLY A 28 24.65 -0.36 -3.29
C GLY A 28 23.89 0.74 -2.57
N TRP A 29 23.78 1.93 -3.17
CA TRP A 29 22.95 3.00 -2.63
C TRP A 29 21.46 2.63 -2.61
N VAL A 30 20.93 2.06 -3.71
CA VAL A 30 19.55 1.55 -3.78
C VAL A 30 19.28 0.52 -2.69
N ALA A 31 20.20 -0.44 -2.49
CA ALA A 31 20.07 -1.45 -1.44
C ALA A 31 20.05 -0.85 -0.02
N ARG A 32 20.82 0.22 0.23
CA ARG A 32 20.85 0.91 1.54
C ARG A 32 19.63 1.82 1.76
N ARG A 33 19.08 2.42 0.70
CA ARG A 33 17.96 3.37 0.74
C ARG A 33 16.84 3.01 -0.23
N PRO A 34 16.20 1.83 -0.11
CA PRO A 34 15.25 1.33 -1.11
C PRO A 34 14.02 2.23 -1.26
N VAL A 35 13.46 2.71 -0.15
CA VAL A 35 12.28 3.61 -0.18
C VAL A 35 12.63 4.94 -0.82
N THR A 36 13.79 5.53 -0.48
CA THR A 36 14.25 6.77 -1.11
C THR A 36 14.48 6.58 -2.61
N ALA A 37 15.14 5.50 -3.02
CA ALA A 37 15.37 5.18 -4.42
C ALA A 37 14.06 5.05 -5.20
N PHE A 38 13.08 4.36 -4.62
CA PHE A 38 11.74 4.25 -5.19
C PHE A 38 11.06 5.62 -5.32
N LEU A 39 11.05 6.44 -4.26
CA LEU A 39 10.38 7.74 -4.28
C LEU A 39 11.01 8.73 -5.27
N LEU A 40 12.33 8.67 -5.48
CA LEU A 40 13.02 9.48 -6.50
C LEU A 40 12.60 9.11 -7.93
N VAL A 41 12.05 7.91 -8.16
CA VAL A 41 11.50 7.50 -9.46
C VAL A 41 9.99 7.76 -9.50
N ALA A 42 9.28 7.31 -8.47
CA ALA A 42 7.83 7.30 -8.43
C ALA A 42 7.22 8.71 -8.36
N LEU A 43 7.80 9.63 -7.58
CA LEU A 43 7.23 10.98 -7.46
C LEU A 43 7.40 11.79 -8.75
N PRO A 44 8.58 11.93 -9.36
CA PRO A 44 8.71 12.72 -10.59
C PRO A 44 7.89 12.14 -11.75
N LEU A 45 7.96 10.83 -11.97
CA LEU A 45 7.19 10.18 -13.04
C LEU A 45 5.69 10.15 -12.73
N GLY A 46 5.31 10.01 -11.46
CA GLY A 46 3.92 10.12 -11.03
C GLY A 46 3.35 11.50 -11.26
N TRP A 47 4.13 12.55 -11.01
CA TRP A 47 3.75 13.93 -11.33
C TRP A 47 3.58 14.16 -12.83
N VAL A 48 4.43 13.56 -13.65
CA VAL A 48 4.26 13.60 -15.12
C VAL A 48 2.96 12.90 -15.51
N VAL A 49 2.72 11.66 -15.07
CA VAL A 49 1.55 10.88 -15.46
C VAL A 49 0.24 11.51 -14.96
N LEU A 50 0.17 11.87 -13.68
CA LEU A 50 -1.03 12.46 -13.07
C LEU A 50 -1.21 13.95 -13.40
N GLY A 51 -0.17 14.61 -13.91
CA GLY A 51 -0.26 15.97 -14.44
C GLY A 51 -0.92 16.03 -15.82
N VAL A 52 -0.96 14.93 -16.58
CA VAL A 52 -1.57 14.91 -17.92
C VAL A 52 -3.04 15.35 -17.91
N PRO A 53 -3.92 14.84 -17.03
CA PRO A 53 -5.29 15.35 -16.88
C PRO A 53 -5.38 16.86 -16.66
N ALA A 54 -4.46 17.42 -15.87
CA ALA A 54 -4.41 18.86 -15.63
C ALA A 54 -4.06 19.64 -16.91
N LEU A 55 -3.03 19.19 -17.63
CA LEU A 55 -2.66 19.80 -18.90
C LEU A 55 -3.80 19.71 -19.93
N MET A 56 -4.55 18.60 -19.95
CA MET A 56 -5.72 18.42 -20.83
C MET A 56 -6.89 19.32 -20.42
N TYR A 57 -7.16 19.45 -19.10
CA TYR A 57 -8.21 20.32 -18.57
C TYR A 57 -7.98 21.78 -18.96
N HIS A 58 -6.74 22.25 -18.89
CA HIS A 58 -6.33 23.62 -19.23
C HIS A 58 -6.08 23.84 -20.73
N GLY A 59 -6.34 22.84 -21.58
CA GLY A 59 -6.19 22.96 -23.04
C GLY A 59 -4.74 22.98 -23.55
N LEU A 60 -3.76 22.63 -22.72
CA LEU A 60 -2.35 22.53 -23.09
C LEU A 60 -2.02 21.21 -23.82
N LEU A 61 -2.84 20.18 -23.64
CA LEU A 61 -2.78 18.91 -24.36
C LEU A 61 -4.14 18.56 -24.98
N PRO A 62 -4.15 17.88 -26.15
CA PRO A 62 -5.38 17.39 -26.76
C PRO A 62 -5.98 16.21 -25.97
N GLY A 63 -7.30 16.02 -26.10
CA GLY A 63 -8.00 14.81 -25.61
C GLY A 63 -9.15 15.05 -24.61
N GLY A 64 -9.46 16.30 -24.28
CA GLY A 64 -10.65 16.65 -23.49
C GLY A 64 -10.61 16.14 -22.06
N ARG A 65 -11.78 15.88 -21.46
CA ARG A 65 -11.91 15.37 -20.10
C ARG A 65 -11.82 13.85 -20.09
N VAL A 66 -10.67 13.33 -19.68
CA VAL A 66 -10.44 11.90 -19.48
C VAL A 66 -10.46 11.58 -17.98
N PRO A 67 -11.04 10.45 -17.55
CA PRO A 67 -11.08 10.06 -16.14
C PRO A 67 -9.67 9.95 -15.53
N VAL A 68 -9.47 10.57 -14.36
CA VAL A 68 -8.17 10.59 -13.65
C VAL A 68 -7.76 9.19 -13.19
N GLU A 69 -8.73 8.31 -12.98
CA GLU A 69 -8.57 6.91 -12.55
C GLU A 69 -7.75 6.10 -13.56
N LEU A 70 -7.85 6.41 -14.86
CA LEU A 70 -7.05 5.77 -15.90
C LEU A 70 -5.56 6.12 -15.75
N PHE A 71 -5.25 7.36 -15.38
CA PHE A 71 -3.89 7.82 -15.14
C PHE A 71 -3.35 7.30 -13.81
N ALA A 72 -4.20 7.18 -12.79
CA ALA A 72 -3.84 6.52 -11.53
C ALA A 72 -3.47 5.04 -11.78
N LEU A 73 -4.31 4.30 -12.51
CA LEU A 73 -4.01 2.92 -12.92
C LEU A 73 -2.70 2.83 -13.72
N ALA A 74 -2.51 3.72 -14.70
CA ALA A 74 -1.28 3.77 -15.51
C ALA A 74 -0.04 4.04 -14.64
N LEU A 75 -0.10 4.99 -13.72
CA LEU A 75 0.95 5.28 -12.75
C LEU A 75 1.27 4.03 -11.91
N THR A 76 0.25 3.37 -11.36
CA THR A 76 0.43 2.19 -10.52
C THR A 76 1.13 1.06 -11.28
N VAL A 77 0.63 0.71 -12.47
CA VAL A 77 1.06 -0.49 -13.22
C VAL A 77 2.32 -0.24 -14.05
N LEU A 78 2.49 0.96 -14.63
CA LEU A 78 3.59 1.24 -15.56
C LEU A 78 4.80 1.90 -14.89
N VAL A 79 4.61 2.53 -13.73
CA VAL A 79 5.69 3.26 -13.05
C VAL A 79 5.97 2.68 -11.67
N MET A 80 4.99 2.70 -10.77
CA MET A 80 5.22 2.38 -9.36
C MET A 80 5.53 0.89 -9.13
N LEU A 81 4.72 -0.02 -9.67
CA LEU A 81 4.94 -1.45 -9.51
C LEU A 81 6.28 -1.89 -10.15
N PRO A 82 6.62 -1.51 -11.40
CA PRO A 82 7.92 -1.81 -11.98
C PRO A 82 9.08 -1.21 -11.17
N ALA A 83 8.96 0.03 -10.69
CA ALA A 83 9.99 0.66 -9.87
C ALA A 83 10.20 -0.08 -8.54
N ALA A 84 9.13 -0.46 -7.85
CA ALA A 84 9.20 -1.24 -6.61
C ALA A 84 9.84 -2.62 -6.86
N VAL A 85 9.42 -3.33 -7.92
CA VAL A 85 10.00 -4.63 -8.31
C VAL A 85 11.49 -4.48 -8.65
N TRP A 86 11.86 -3.42 -9.38
CA TRP A 86 13.26 -3.14 -9.71
C TRP A 86 14.08 -2.88 -8.45
N VAL A 87 13.63 -1.99 -7.56
CA VAL A 87 14.34 -1.72 -6.29
C VAL A 87 14.49 -3.00 -5.46
N VAL A 88 13.42 -3.79 -5.32
CA VAL A 88 13.47 -5.08 -4.59
C VAL A 88 14.43 -6.05 -5.28
N SER A 89 14.44 -6.11 -6.60
CA SER A 89 15.37 -6.98 -7.34
C SER A 89 16.84 -6.60 -7.13
N VAL A 90 17.14 -5.30 -7.01
CA VAL A 90 18.50 -4.79 -6.76
C VAL A 90 18.89 -4.99 -5.31
N ALA A 91 17.98 -4.73 -4.37
CA ALA A 91 18.26 -4.76 -2.94
C ALA A 91 18.24 -6.17 -2.34
N GLU A 92 17.32 -7.02 -2.79
CA GLU A 92 17.00 -8.32 -2.17
C GLU A 92 17.04 -9.49 -3.17
N GLY A 93 17.35 -9.23 -4.45
CA GLY A 93 17.42 -10.24 -5.50
C GLY A 93 16.08 -10.91 -5.82
N ARG A 94 16.16 -12.04 -6.53
CA ARG A 94 14.98 -12.85 -6.91
C ARG A 94 14.17 -13.32 -5.69
N ALA A 95 14.83 -13.58 -4.56
CA ALA A 95 14.16 -13.99 -3.33
C ALA A 95 13.25 -12.88 -2.77
N GLY A 96 13.70 -11.62 -2.80
CA GLY A 96 12.88 -10.48 -2.39
C GLY A 96 11.65 -10.30 -3.28
N VAL A 97 11.82 -10.40 -4.60
CA VAL A 97 10.69 -10.29 -5.55
C VAL A 97 9.66 -11.39 -5.30
N ARG A 98 10.11 -12.64 -5.07
CA ARG A 98 9.21 -13.74 -4.67
C ARG A 98 8.50 -13.47 -3.35
N ARG A 99 9.16 -12.86 -2.35
CA ARG A 99 8.52 -12.48 -1.08
C ARG A 99 7.50 -11.36 -1.26
N LEU A 100 7.73 -10.40 -2.16
CA LEU A 100 6.78 -9.32 -2.49
C LEU A 100 5.50 -9.90 -3.09
N PHE A 101 5.59 -10.69 -4.17
CA PHE A 101 4.38 -11.27 -4.76
C PHE A 101 3.76 -12.37 -3.90
N GLY A 102 4.58 -13.12 -3.15
CA GLY A 102 4.09 -14.12 -2.20
C GLY A 102 3.22 -13.53 -1.08
N ARG A 103 3.44 -12.26 -0.70
CA ARG A 103 2.56 -11.56 0.25
C ARG A 103 1.40 -10.82 -0.44
N THR A 104 1.59 -10.33 -1.68
CA THR A 104 0.52 -9.79 -2.53
C THR A 104 -0.65 -10.75 -2.63
N PHE A 105 -0.39 -12.04 -2.85
CA PHE A 105 -1.45 -13.04 -3.04
C PHE A 105 -1.70 -13.93 -1.81
N ARG A 106 -1.20 -13.53 -0.63
CA ARG A 106 -1.40 -14.31 0.60
C ARG A 106 -2.83 -14.20 1.09
N TRP A 107 -3.65 -15.21 0.82
CA TRP A 107 -5.05 -15.26 1.26
C TRP A 107 -5.28 -16.11 2.52
N ARG A 108 -4.31 -16.96 2.88
CA ARG A 108 -4.38 -17.83 4.07
C ARG A 108 -4.02 -17.05 5.33
N PHE A 109 -5.02 -16.41 5.91
CA PHE A 109 -5.00 -15.81 7.25
C PHE A 109 -6.33 -16.10 7.96
N GLY A 110 -6.43 -15.82 9.26
CA GLY A 110 -7.60 -16.20 10.06
C GLY A 110 -8.91 -15.58 9.58
N ALA A 111 -10.02 -16.34 9.66
CA ALA A 111 -11.34 -15.89 9.18
C ALA A 111 -11.83 -14.59 9.83
N GLY A 112 -11.49 -14.35 11.11
CA GLY A 112 -11.82 -13.08 11.78
C GLY A 112 -11.19 -11.86 11.09
N TRP A 113 -10.01 -12.00 10.49
CA TRP A 113 -9.40 -10.92 9.71
C TRP A 113 -10.09 -10.71 8.37
N TRP A 114 -10.59 -11.76 7.72
CA TRP A 114 -11.41 -11.61 6.52
C TRP A 114 -12.65 -10.77 6.81
N VAL A 115 -13.36 -11.09 7.88
CA VAL A 115 -14.52 -10.30 8.32
C VAL A 115 -14.12 -8.85 8.63
N ALA A 116 -13.00 -8.64 9.33
CA ALA A 116 -12.54 -7.31 9.67
C ALA A 116 -12.24 -6.46 8.43
N VAL A 117 -11.44 -6.96 7.47
CA VAL A 117 -11.05 -6.16 6.30
C VAL A 117 -12.20 -5.92 5.32
N LEU A 118 -13.19 -6.81 5.26
CA LEU A 118 -14.37 -6.65 4.41
C LEU A 118 -15.38 -5.65 4.98
N PHE A 119 -15.64 -5.72 6.28
CA PHE A 119 -16.84 -5.09 6.85
C PHE A 119 -16.55 -3.97 7.85
N ALA A 120 -15.39 -3.93 8.50
CA ALA A 120 -15.18 -3.01 9.62
C ALA A 120 -15.37 -1.54 9.23
N VAL A 121 -14.84 -1.12 8.08
CA VAL A 121 -14.95 0.27 7.62
C VAL A 121 -16.37 0.62 7.14
N PRO A 122 -17.00 -0.13 6.20
CA PRO A 122 -18.38 0.15 5.80
C PRO A 122 -19.37 0.13 6.97
N VAL A 123 -19.32 -0.91 7.82
CA VAL A 123 -20.23 -1.04 8.98
C VAL A 123 -19.97 0.06 10.00
N GLY A 124 -18.70 0.36 10.31
CA GLY A 124 -18.35 1.45 11.21
C GLY A 124 -18.88 2.79 10.71
N THR A 125 -18.80 3.03 9.39
CA THR A 125 -19.33 4.24 8.77
C THR A 125 -20.85 4.32 8.89
N VAL A 126 -21.57 3.23 8.59
CA VAL A 126 -23.01 3.12 8.76
C VAL A 126 -23.45 3.37 10.21
N VAL A 127 -22.76 2.74 11.17
CA VAL A 127 -23.05 2.91 12.60
C VAL A 127 -22.85 4.36 13.03
N LEU A 128 -21.73 4.99 12.65
CA LEU A 128 -21.46 6.39 12.97
C LEU A 128 -22.48 7.32 12.29
N GLY A 129 -22.91 7.02 11.07
CA GLY A 129 -23.97 7.75 10.37
C GLY A 129 -25.29 7.70 11.13
N ALA A 130 -25.73 6.50 11.53
CA ALA A 130 -26.94 6.32 12.32
C ALA A 130 -26.87 7.06 13.67
N LEU A 131 -25.72 6.98 14.37
CA LEU A 131 -25.48 7.71 15.63
C LEU A 131 -25.47 9.23 15.44
N SER A 132 -25.11 9.71 14.25
CA SER A 132 -25.15 11.13 13.87
C SER A 132 -26.54 11.59 13.40
N GLY A 133 -27.55 10.72 13.46
CA GLY A 133 -28.93 11.03 13.08
C GLY A 133 -29.25 10.83 11.59
N ARG A 134 -28.33 10.25 10.79
CA ARG A 134 -28.64 9.89 9.40
C ARG A 134 -29.57 8.68 9.36
N SER A 135 -30.62 8.77 8.55
CA SER A 135 -31.52 7.64 8.28
C SER A 135 -30.88 6.64 7.31
N LEU A 136 -31.21 5.35 7.51
CA LEU A 136 -30.86 4.27 6.58
C LEU A 136 -31.88 4.19 5.45
N GLN A 137 -31.39 4.11 4.22
CA GLN A 137 -32.20 3.86 3.02
C GLN A 137 -32.12 2.39 2.64
N THR A 138 -33.19 1.64 2.89
CA THR A 138 -33.22 0.18 2.69
C THR A 138 -34.20 -0.28 1.62
N ALA A 139 -34.80 0.66 0.88
CA ALA A 139 -35.88 0.36 -0.08
C ALA A 139 -35.45 -0.60 -1.20
N ASP A 140 -34.17 -0.54 -1.64
CA ASP A 140 -33.61 -1.43 -2.65
C ASP A 140 -32.28 -2.06 -2.19
N LEU A 141 -32.27 -2.52 -0.94
CA LEU A 141 -31.06 -3.05 -0.30
C LEU A 141 -30.36 -4.17 -1.11
N PRO A 142 -31.06 -5.16 -1.71
CA PRO A 142 -30.40 -6.19 -2.51
C PRO A 142 -29.65 -5.62 -3.71
N SER A 143 -30.24 -4.66 -4.43
CA SER A 143 -29.63 -4.02 -5.59
C SER A 143 -28.41 -3.17 -5.20
N VAL A 144 -28.53 -2.37 -4.13
CA VAL A 144 -27.43 -1.55 -3.60
C VAL A 144 -26.24 -2.43 -3.18
N LEU A 145 -26.51 -3.54 -2.47
CA LEU A 145 -25.47 -4.47 -2.06
C LEU A 145 -24.82 -5.17 -3.25
N LEU A 146 -25.61 -5.61 -4.23
CA LEU A 146 -25.09 -6.28 -5.43
C LEU A 146 -24.24 -5.32 -6.27
N SER A 147 -24.81 -4.18 -6.65
CA SER A 147 -24.16 -3.18 -7.49
C SER A 147 -22.87 -2.67 -6.87
N GLY A 148 -22.90 -2.31 -5.58
CA GLY A 148 -21.71 -1.82 -4.90
C GLY A 148 -20.67 -2.91 -4.61
N THR A 149 -21.08 -4.18 -4.45
CA THR A 149 -20.12 -5.31 -4.41
C THR A 149 -19.41 -5.45 -5.75
N LEU A 150 -20.15 -5.44 -6.86
CA LEU A 150 -19.56 -5.51 -8.20
C LEU A 150 -18.65 -4.31 -8.49
N ALA A 151 -19.07 -3.11 -8.07
CA ALA A 151 -18.29 -1.88 -8.19
C ALA A 151 -17.00 -1.90 -7.35
N ALA A 152 -16.95 -2.66 -6.25
CA ALA A 152 -15.74 -2.83 -5.43
C ALA A 152 -14.80 -3.93 -5.96
N LEU A 153 -15.33 -4.98 -6.60
CA LEU A 153 -14.52 -6.11 -7.08
C LEU A 153 -13.59 -5.74 -8.22
N LEU A 154 -14.04 -4.93 -9.18
CA LEU A 154 -13.21 -4.59 -10.33
C LEU A 154 -11.99 -3.71 -9.92
N PRO A 155 -12.15 -2.61 -9.16
CA PRO A 155 -11.02 -1.83 -8.66
C PRO A 155 -10.12 -2.60 -7.70
N LEU A 156 -10.66 -3.57 -6.93
CA LEU A 156 -9.85 -4.42 -6.08
C LEU A 156 -8.72 -5.10 -6.87
N PHE A 157 -9.03 -5.73 -8.00
CA PHE A 157 -8.04 -6.47 -8.79
C PHE A 157 -7.29 -5.62 -9.81
N LEU A 158 -7.88 -4.53 -10.29
CA LEU A 158 -7.24 -3.66 -11.29
C LEU A 158 -6.35 -2.58 -10.66
N VAL A 159 -6.71 -2.05 -9.50
CA VAL A 159 -6.03 -0.88 -8.91
C VAL A 159 -5.51 -1.22 -7.52
N ASN A 160 -6.40 -1.51 -6.57
CA ASN A 160 -6.10 -1.54 -5.14
C ASN A 160 -5.02 -2.58 -4.81
N LEU A 161 -5.08 -3.77 -5.42
CA LEU A 161 -4.09 -4.83 -5.18
C LEU A 161 -2.67 -4.43 -5.59
N TRP A 162 -2.53 -3.76 -6.74
CA TRP A 162 -1.23 -3.37 -7.26
C TRP A 162 -0.71 -2.12 -6.56
N GLU A 163 -1.60 -1.18 -6.25
CA GLU A 163 -1.27 0.00 -5.47
C GLU A 163 -0.80 -0.39 -4.07
N GLU A 164 -1.51 -1.29 -3.38
CA GLU A 164 -1.12 -1.76 -2.06
C GLU A 164 0.06 -2.73 -2.09
N THR A 165 0.34 -3.39 -3.21
CA THR A 165 1.62 -4.10 -3.40
C THR A 165 2.80 -3.13 -3.29
N VAL A 166 2.65 -1.91 -3.79
CA VAL A 166 3.68 -0.89 -3.69
C VAL A 166 3.67 -0.22 -2.32
N TRP A 167 2.56 0.35 -1.89
CA TRP A 167 2.53 1.14 -0.65
C TRP A 167 2.65 0.28 0.59
N ALA A 168 1.78 -0.73 0.75
CA ALA A 168 1.82 -1.60 1.92
C ALA A 168 2.93 -2.65 1.79
N GLY A 169 2.99 -3.34 0.66
CA GLY A 169 3.88 -4.48 0.43
C GLY A 169 5.36 -4.12 0.37
N PHE A 170 5.68 -2.93 -0.16
CA PHE A 170 7.03 -2.42 -0.31
C PHE A 170 7.33 -1.23 0.61
N VAL A 171 6.73 -0.05 0.39
CA VAL A 171 7.12 1.20 1.09
C VAL A 171 6.96 1.06 2.62
N GLN A 172 5.76 0.70 3.06
CA GLN A 172 5.41 0.64 4.48
C GLN A 172 6.19 -0.45 5.20
N VAL A 173 6.28 -1.67 4.64
CA VAL A 173 7.09 -2.74 5.26
C VAL A 173 8.54 -2.31 5.44
N HIS A 174 9.16 -1.67 4.44
CA HIS A 174 10.56 -1.24 4.56
C HIS A 174 10.75 -0.13 5.60
N LEU A 175 9.83 0.84 5.66
CA LEU A 175 9.86 1.90 6.68
C LEU A 175 9.63 1.34 8.08
N GLU A 176 8.72 0.38 8.22
CA GLU A 176 8.33 -0.21 9.50
C GLU A 176 9.44 -1.04 10.12
N ARG A 177 10.28 -1.69 9.31
CA ARG A 177 11.52 -2.36 9.77
C ARG A 177 12.49 -1.39 10.47
N ARG A 178 12.47 -0.10 10.11
CA ARG A 178 13.44 0.90 10.61
C ARG A 178 12.85 1.86 11.65
N HIS A 179 11.57 2.18 11.54
CA HIS A 179 10.95 3.27 12.30
C HIS A 179 9.77 2.82 13.18
N GLY A 180 9.35 1.55 13.08
CA GLY A 180 8.15 1.05 13.75
C GLY A 180 6.85 1.48 13.07
N LEU A 181 5.72 0.99 13.60
CA LEU A 181 4.40 1.06 12.95
C LEU A 181 3.93 2.50 12.68
N VAL A 182 3.91 3.34 13.70
CA VAL A 182 3.32 4.69 13.61
C VAL A 182 4.12 5.59 12.68
N ALA A 183 5.45 5.63 12.84
CA ALA A 183 6.30 6.43 11.98
C ALA A 183 6.30 5.92 10.53
N ALA A 184 6.26 4.61 10.31
CA ALA A 184 6.14 4.05 8.96
C ALA A 184 4.80 4.41 8.29
N ALA A 185 3.69 4.35 9.03
CA ALA A 185 2.39 4.78 8.55
C ALA A 185 2.40 6.28 8.18
N ALA A 186 2.96 7.13 9.04
CA ALA A 186 3.06 8.56 8.79
C ALA A 186 3.91 8.90 7.56
N LEU A 187 5.11 8.32 7.46
CA LEU A 187 6.02 8.52 6.33
C LEU A 187 5.42 7.99 5.02
N THR A 188 4.74 6.84 5.05
CA THR A 188 4.03 6.30 3.88
C THR A 188 2.86 7.21 3.50
N GLY A 189 2.09 7.70 4.48
CA GLY A 189 0.97 8.62 4.24
C GLY A 189 1.39 9.94 3.63
N VAL A 190 2.51 10.52 4.07
CA VAL A 190 3.08 11.74 3.46
C VAL A 190 3.52 11.49 2.02
N ALA A 191 4.22 10.38 1.76
CA ALA A 191 4.63 10.02 0.40
C ALA A 191 3.42 9.75 -0.52
N PHE A 192 2.38 9.10 0.02
CA PHE A 192 1.11 8.88 -0.67
C PHE A 192 0.44 10.23 -1.01
N ALA A 193 0.31 11.14 -0.04
CA ALA A 193 -0.28 12.45 -0.30
C ALA A 193 0.52 13.25 -1.36
N ALA A 194 1.84 13.21 -1.30
CA ALA A 194 2.72 13.89 -2.24
C ALA A 194 2.54 13.40 -3.69
N ILE A 195 2.22 12.12 -3.92
CA ILE A 195 2.00 11.62 -5.29
C ILE A 195 0.65 12.08 -5.86
N HIS A 196 -0.34 12.42 -5.02
CA HIS A 196 -1.69 12.81 -5.43
C HIS A 196 -1.84 14.30 -5.77
N VAL A 197 -0.90 15.15 -5.34
CA VAL A 197 -0.92 16.61 -5.57
C VAL A 197 -1.22 17.01 -7.03
N PRO A 198 -0.69 16.36 -8.08
CA PRO A 198 -0.99 16.73 -9.47
C PRO A 198 -2.48 16.72 -9.82
N MET A 199 -3.26 15.85 -9.18
CA MET A 199 -4.70 15.72 -9.43
C MET A 199 -5.46 16.99 -9.05
N SER A 200 -4.96 17.77 -8.09
CA SER A 200 -5.58 19.05 -7.67
C SER A 200 -5.57 20.11 -8.76
N PHE A 201 -4.73 19.96 -9.79
CA PHE A 201 -4.65 20.88 -10.92
C PHE A 201 -5.55 20.46 -12.10
N ALA A 202 -6.23 19.31 -12.03
CA ALA A 202 -7.14 18.80 -13.08
C ALA A 202 -8.54 19.47 -13.08
N LYS A 203 -8.59 20.69 -12.55
CA LYS A 203 -9.75 21.55 -12.41
C LYS A 203 -9.28 22.98 -12.15
N GLU A 204 -10.20 23.95 -12.11
CA GLU A 204 -9.91 25.29 -11.60
C GLU A 204 -9.35 25.20 -10.17
N PHE A 205 -8.25 25.91 -9.91
CA PHE A 205 -7.53 25.80 -8.65
C PHE A 205 -7.04 27.15 -8.12
N THR A 206 -6.86 27.20 -6.81
CA THR A 206 -6.21 28.28 -6.09
C THR A 206 -5.17 27.68 -5.14
N ALA A 207 -4.24 28.48 -4.61
CA ALA A 207 -3.29 27.98 -3.63
C ALA A 207 -3.99 27.37 -2.39
N SER A 208 -5.09 27.99 -1.94
CA SER A 208 -5.87 27.49 -0.80
C SER A 208 -6.62 26.20 -1.10
N SER A 209 -7.19 26.03 -2.30
CA SER A 209 -7.88 24.78 -2.66
C SER A 209 -6.91 23.60 -2.75
N VAL A 210 -5.71 23.80 -3.31
CA VAL A 210 -4.66 22.76 -3.36
C VAL A 210 -4.20 22.38 -1.95
N LEU A 211 -3.99 23.38 -1.07
CA LEU A 211 -3.62 23.12 0.32
C LEU A 211 -4.73 22.38 1.10
N ALA A 212 -5.99 22.74 0.87
CA ALA A 212 -7.13 22.07 1.48
C ALA A 212 -7.23 20.60 1.03
N GLU A 213 -7.08 20.33 -0.27
CA GLU A 213 -7.08 18.97 -0.81
C GLU A 213 -5.91 18.13 -0.28
N LEU A 214 -4.71 18.70 -0.23
CA LEU A 214 -3.57 18.04 0.40
C LEU A 214 -3.85 17.70 1.87
N GLY A 215 -4.47 18.63 2.61
CA GLY A 215 -4.91 18.40 3.98
C GLY A 215 -5.91 17.26 4.12
N ILE A 216 -6.89 17.19 3.21
CA ILE A 216 -7.89 16.10 3.17
C ILE A 216 -7.22 14.76 2.86
N VAL A 217 -6.35 14.71 1.85
CA VAL A 217 -5.62 13.48 1.48
C VAL A 217 -4.76 13.01 2.65
N LEU A 218 -4.08 13.91 3.36
CA LEU A 218 -3.33 13.55 4.58
C LEU A 218 -4.25 13.05 5.70
N ALA A 219 -5.38 13.72 5.93
CA ALA A 219 -6.34 13.33 6.97
C ALA A 219 -6.92 11.93 6.73
N ILE A 220 -7.01 11.49 5.47
CA ILE A 220 -7.42 10.13 5.09
C ILE A 220 -6.22 9.16 5.13
N ALA A 221 -5.10 9.54 4.50
CA ALA A 221 -3.96 8.66 4.31
C ALA A 221 -3.31 8.26 5.63
N LEU A 222 -3.17 9.16 6.59
CA LEU A 222 -2.53 8.86 7.87
C LEU A 222 -3.25 7.75 8.67
N PRO A 223 -4.57 7.85 8.97
CA PRO A 223 -5.28 6.77 9.66
C PRO A 223 -5.40 5.51 8.81
N PHE A 224 -5.61 5.64 7.49
CA PHE A 224 -5.66 4.48 6.60
C PHE A 224 -4.35 3.69 6.62
N ARG A 225 -3.20 4.37 6.50
CA ARG A 225 -1.87 3.72 6.50
C ARG A 225 -1.54 3.11 7.87
N LEU A 226 -2.00 3.73 8.97
CA LEU A 226 -1.88 3.13 10.29
C LEU A 226 -2.68 1.81 10.37
N LEU A 227 -3.94 1.83 9.92
CA LEU A 227 -4.79 0.63 9.89
C LEU A 227 -4.24 -0.44 8.94
N ALA A 228 -3.71 -0.06 7.78
CA ALA A 228 -3.04 -0.97 6.84
C ALA A 228 -1.86 -1.69 7.50
N GLY A 229 -1.04 -0.97 8.27
CA GLY A 229 0.07 -1.58 9.02
C GLY A 229 -0.39 -2.54 10.11
N ILE A 230 -1.49 -2.23 10.79
CA ILE A 230 -2.14 -3.14 11.75
C ILE A 230 -2.62 -4.40 11.03
N VAL A 231 -3.30 -4.26 9.89
CA VAL A 231 -3.77 -5.39 9.09
C VAL A 231 -2.59 -6.25 8.61
N LEU A 232 -1.50 -5.64 8.14
CA LEU A 232 -0.28 -6.39 7.76
C LEU A 232 0.23 -7.23 8.93
N ARG A 233 0.33 -6.67 10.14
CA ARG A 233 0.74 -7.42 11.34
C ARG A 233 -0.25 -8.53 11.72
N GLY A 234 -1.54 -8.25 11.60
CA GLY A 234 -2.63 -9.17 11.91
C GLY A 234 -2.76 -10.36 10.96
N THR A 235 -2.37 -10.17 9.70
CA THR A 235 -2.60 -11.12 8.59
C THR A 235 -1.32 -11.77 8.07
N ALA A 236 -0.27 -11.84 8.93
CA ALA A 236 1.03 -12.39 8.58
C ALA A 236 1.62 -11.76 7.30
N GLY A 237 1.48 -10.44 7.17
CA GLY A 237 1.98 -9.62 6.08
C GLY A 237 1.14 -9.64 4.80
N SER A 238 -0.11 -10.11 4.83
CA SER A 238 -0.95 -10.17 3.62
C SER A 238 -1.25 -8.78 3.06
N VAL A 239 -0.75 -8.52 1.86
CA VAL A 239 -1.09 -7.32 1.09
C VAL A 239 -2.48 -7.45 0.47
N LEU A 240 -2.92 -8.67 0.13
CA LEU A 240 -4.31 -8.91 -0.30
C LEU A 240 -5.31 -8.40 0.75
N ALA A 241 -5.05 -8.65 2.03
CA ALA A 241 -5.91 -8.16 3.10
C ALA A 241 -5.98 -6.63 3.13
N VAL A 242 -4.87 -5.93 2.89
CA VAL A 242 -4.84 -4.45 2.80
C VAL A 242 -5.55 -3.96 1.55
N ALA A 243 -5.39 -4.64 0.40
CA ALA A 243 -6.10 -4.31 -0.83
C ALA A 243 -7.62 -4.45 -0.68
N VAL A 244 -8.07 -5.48 0.04
CA VAL A 244 -9.48 -5.68 0.39
C VAL A 244 -9.97 -4.60 1.35
N LEU A 245 -9.17 -4.23 2.36
CA LEU A 245 -9.45 -3.08 3.22
C LEU A 245 -9.57 -1.78 2.41
N HIS A 246 -8.71 -1.57 1.41
CA HIS A 246 -8.78 -0.42 0.50
C HIS A 246 -10.08 -0.46 -0.31
N ALA A 247 -10.45 -1.60 -0.89
CA ALA A 247 -11.72 -1.73 -1.58
C ALA A 247 -12.94 -1.46 -0.67
N ALA A 248 -12.89 -1.96 0.57
CA ALA A 248 -13.92 -1.70 1.57
C ALA A 248 -13.95 -0.23 2.01
N TRP A 249 -12.81 0.45 2.08
CA TRP A 249 -12.72 1.90 2.26
C TRP A 249 -13.47 2.60 1.13
N ASN A 250 -13.13 2.35 -0.13
CA ASN A 250 -13.79 2.98 -1.29
C ASN A 250 -15.31 2.72 -1.28
N ALA A 251 -15.74 1.48 -1.00
CA ALA A 251 -17.14 1.14 -0.85
C ALA A 251 -17.83 1.87 0.33
N GLY A 252 -17.07 2.22 1.37
CA GLY A 252 -17.55 2.88 2.57
C GLY A 252 -17.67 4.41 2.49
N ASN A 253 -17.07 5.06 1.49
CA ASN A 253 -17.03 6.53 1.45
C ASN A 253 -17.13 7.18 0.08
N GLY A 254 -16.95 6.43 -1.01
CA GLY A 254 -16.94 6.99 -2.36
C GLY A 254 -18.32 7.50 -2.80
N GLU A 255 -18.33 8.43 -3.74
CA GLU A 255 -19.56 8.87 -4.40
C GLU A 255 -20.26 7.69 -5.11
N GLY A 256 -21.55 7.52 -4.87
CA GLY A 256 -22.32 6.41 -5.45
C GLY A 256 -21.83 5.03 -5.01
N SER A 257 -21.15 4.96 -3.86
CA SER A 257 -20.75 3.70 -3.24
C SER A 257 -21.85 3.14 -2.35
N VAL A 258 -21.71 1.86 -1.94
CA VAL A 258 -22.69 1.17 -1.07
C VAL A 258 -23.14 2.03 0.10
N VAL A 259 -22.21 2.64 0.83
CA VAL A 259 -22.56 3.35 2.07
C VAL A 259 -23.13 4.75 1.79
N ASP A 260 -22.77 5.39 0.67
CA ASP A 260 -23.41 6.63 0.22
C ASP A 260 -24.89 6.38 -0.10
N ASP A 261 -25.20 5.30 -0.81
CA ASP A 261 -26.58 4.91 -1.14
C ASP A 261 -27.40 4.49 0.09
N LEU A 262 -26.74 3.93 1.11
CA LEU A 262 -27.41 3.47 2.33
C LEU A 262 -27.69 4.58 3.34
N LEU A 263 -26.97 5.70 3.31
CA LEU A 263 -27.10 6.77 4.30
C LEU A 263 -27.68 8.03 3.68
N SER A 264 -28.67 8.64 4.34
CA SER A 264 -29.07 10.01 3.99
C SER A 264 -27.95 11.02 4.26
N GLY A 265 -28.01 12.17 3.58
CA GLY A 265 -27.09 13.29 3.79
C GLY A 265 -25.82 13.26 2.96
N GLY A 266 -25.77 12.44 1.90
CA GLY A 266 -24.69 12.37 0.92
C GLY A 266 -23.39 11.76 1.46
N GLN A 267 -22.32 11.89 0.66
CA GLN A 267 -21.07 11.16 0.85
C GLN A 267 -20.56 11.17 2.30
N PRO A 268 -20.39 10.00 2.94
CA PRO A 268 -20.08 9.89 4.36
C PRO A 268 -18.57 9.94 4.66
N VAL A 269 -17.77 10.72 3.91
CA VAL A 269 -16.30 10.72 4.02
C VAL A 269 -15.80 10.97 5.44
N LEU A 270 -16.34 11.98 6.14
CA LEU A 270 -15.95 12.27 7.53
C LEU A 270 -16.25 11.09 8.47
N LEU A 271 -17.40 10.45 8.31
CA LEU A 271 -17.81 9.30 9.12
C LEU A 271 -16.89 8.10 8.86
N ALA A 272 -16.48 7.89 7.60
CA ALA A 272 -15.56 6.85 7.23
C ALA A 272 -14.15 7.11 7.81
N VAL A 273 -13.65 8.35 7.77
CA VAL A 273 -12.37 8.72 8.41
C VAL A 273 -12.43 8.47 9.92
N LEU A 274 -13.53 8.85 10.58
CA LEU A 274 -13.72 8.56 12.01
C LEU A 274 -13.74 7.05 12.26
N ALA A 275 -14.40 6.26 11.41
CA ALA A 275 -14.38 4.80 11.50
C ALA A 275 -12.94 4.26 11.40
N LEU A 276 -12.12 4.73 10.45
CA LEU A 276 -10.71 4.35 10.34
C LEU A 276 -9.93 4.65 11.63
N VAL A 277 -10.09 5.85 12.19
CA VAL A 277 -9.40 6.27 13.42
C VAL A 277 -9.79 5.38 14.60
N LEU A 278 -11.09 5.14 14.79
CA LEU A 278 -11.59 4.29 15.87
C LEU A 278 -11.14 2.83 15.71
N LEU A 279 -11.21 2.29 14.50
CA LEU A 279 -10.75 0.93 14.20
C LEU A 279 -9.25 0.80 14.46
N ALA A 280 -8.44 1.76 14.01
CA ALA A 280 -7.01 1.77 14.28
C ALA A 280 -6.72 1.83 15.79
N ALA A 281 -7.43 2.69 16.54
CA ALA A 281 -7.27 2.81 17.99
C ALA A 281 -7.64 1.52 18.74
N VAL A 282 -8.74 0.86 18.36
CA VAL A 282 -9.23 -0.38 18.99
C VAL A 282 -8.36 -1.59 18.62
N THR A 283 -7.86 -1.65 17.39
CA THR A 283 -7.11 -2.82 16.90
C THR A 283 -5.60 -2.73 17.13
N ALA A 284 -5.04 -1.53 17.28
CA ALA A 284 -3.60 -1.35 17.52
C ALA A 284 -3.08 -2.16 18.73
N PRO A 285 -3.77 -2.22 19.89
CA PRO A 285 -3.33 -3.04 21.02
C PRO A 285 -3.22 -4.54 20.70
N LEU A 286 -4.10 -5.08 19.84
CA LEU A 286 -4.16 -6.50 19.49
C LEU A 286 -2.95 -6.97 18.67
N VAL A 287 -2.23 -6.03 18.06
CA VAL A 287 -1.05 -6.29 17.24
C VAL A 287 0.24 -5.73 17.86
N ARG A 288 0.18 -5.14 19.07
CA ARG A 288 1.38 -4.72 19.80
C ARG A 288 2.28 -5.93 20.04
N GLY A 289 3.53 -5.83 19.60
CA GLY A 289 4.52 -6.91 19.70
C GLY A 289 4.55 -7.91 18.53
N ARG A 290 3.57 -7.88 17.62
CA ARG A 290 3.62 -8.68 16.38
C ARG A 290 4.35 -7.91 15.30
N GLY A 291 5.60 -8.27 15.01
CA GLY A 291 6.29 -7.79 13.81
C GLY A 291 5.71 -8.43 12.55
N THR A 292 6.01 -7.89 11.38
CA THR A 292 5.71 -8.62 10.13
C THR A 292 6.56 -9.90 10.09
N THR A 293 6.13 -10.94 9.37
CA THR A 293 6.86 -12.24 9.29
C THR A 293 8.34 -12.05 8.96
N GLU A 294 8.67 -11.02 8.19
CA GLU A 294 10.04 -10.69 7.83
C GLU A 294 10.85 -10.10 8.99
N GLN A 295 10.24 -9.29 9.86
CA GLN A 295 10.87 -8.84 11.11
C GLN A 295 11.12 -10.03 12.06
N GLN A 296 10.22 -11.01 12.08
CA GLN A 296 10.38 -12.25 12.87
C GLN A 296 11.48 -13.15 12.32
N GLU A 297 11.59 -13.29 10.98
CA GLU A 297 12.66 -14.07 10.32
C GLU A 297 14.05 -13.42 10.44
N THR A 298 14.14 -12.08 10.42
CA THR A 298 15.42 -11.39 10.67
C THR A 298 15.80 -11.36 12.14
N GLY A 299 14.81 -11.26 13.05
CA GLY A 299 15.04 -11.25 14.51
C GLY A 299 15.42 -12.60 15.09
N THR A 300 15.07 -13.71 14.43
CA THR A 300 15.50 -15.07 14.83
C THR A 300 16.91 -15.43 14.33
N ARG A 301 17.47 -14.64 13.39
CA ARG A 301 18.85 -14.84 12.87
C ARG A 301 19.90 -13.98 13.58
N SER A 302 19.53 -13.07 14.47
CA SER A 302 20.49 -12.42 15.36
C SER A 302 20.87 -13.40 16.49
N VAL A 303 21.94 -14.15 16.25
CA VAL A 303 22.69 -14.90 17.28
C VAL A 303 23.02 -13.94 18.43
N PRO A 304 22.87 -14.33 19.71
CA PRO A 304 23.28 -13.48 20.81
C PRO A 304 24.79 -13.27 20.72
N VAL A 305 25.20 -12.01 20.62
CA VAL A 305 26.60 -11.62 20.84
C VAL A 305 26.88 -11.91 22.31
N ARG A 306 27.69 -12.93 22.58
CA ARG A 306 28.46 -13.04 23.83
C ARG A 306 29.72 -12.21 23.69
#